data_AF-A0A497RAI2-F1
#
_entry.id   AF-A0A497RAI2-F1
#
_cell.length_a   1.000
_cell.length_b   1.000
_cell.length_c   1.000
_cell.angle_alpha   90.00
_cell.angle_beta   90.00
_cell.angle_gamma   90.00
#
_symmetry.space_group_name_H-M   'P 1'
#
loop_
_entity.id
_entity.type
_entity.pdbx_description
1 polymer ?
#
loop_
_entity_poly.entity_id
_entity_poly.type
_entity_poly.pdbx_seq_one_letter_code
_entity_poly.pdbx_strand_id
1 'polypeptide(L)'
;MGRILERLPGIREIAMYFAGVDPIETPIPVQSRQHYSMGGIASKFLGEFGETPIEGLCAIGETSCISVHGANRLGGNSLLETVVFGRYVGRLINKRGI
;
A
#
# COMPACT_ATOMS: atom_id res chain seq x y z
N MET A 1 20.96 6.57 24.72
CA MET A 1 20.56 7.05 23.39
C MET A 1 19.07 7.39 23.44
N GLY A 2 18.62 8.56 22.96
CA GLY A 2 17.20 8.93 23.03
C GLY A 2 16.30 8.08 22.13
N ARG A 3 15.04 7.83 22.52
CA ARG A 3 14.11 6.95 21.79
C ARG A 3 13.92 7.32 20.31
N ILE A 4 13.94 8.62 19.98
CA ILE A 4 13.83 9.13 18.60
C ILE A 4 15.02 8.66 17.75
N LEU A 5 16.24 8.70 18.30
CA LEU A 5 17.46 8.31 17.60
C LEU A 5 17.51 6.80 17.33
N GLU A 6 16.92 5.99 18.21
CA GLU A 6 16.89 4.53 18.07
C GLU A 6 15.77 4.05 17.13
N ARG A 7 14.56 4.62 17.26
CA ARG A 7 13.35 4.07 16.62
C ARG A 7 12.87 4.83 15.39
N LEU A 8 13.18 6.12 15.29
CA LEU A 8 12.70 7.01 14.23
C LEU A 8 13.84 7.81 13.54
N PRO A 9 15.04 7.22 13.29
CA PRO A 9 16.17 7.99 12.76
C PRO A 9 15.86 8.62 11.40
N GLY A 10 15.18 7.88 10.51
CA GLY A 10 14.81 8.40 9.17
C GLY A 10 13.77 9.52 9.21
N ILE A 11 12.80 9.47 10.13
CA ILE A 11 11.82 10.56 10.30
C ILE A 11 12.51 11.84 10.77
N ARG A 12 13.49 11.72 11.68
CA ARG A 12 14.29 12.86 12.14
C ARG A 12 15.09 13.49 11.01
N GLU A 13 15.76 12.68 10.20
CA GLU A 13 16.53 13.16 9.05
C GLU A 13 15.65 13.93 8.05
N ILE A 14 14.49 13.37 7.69
CA ILE A 14 13.53 14.02 6.80
C ILE A 14 13.04 15.35 7.38
N ALA A 15 12.72 15.40 8.68
CA ALA A 15 12.24 16.62 9.32
C ALA A 15 13.30 17.73 9.33
N MET A 16 14.55 17.38 9.66
CA MET A 16 15.66 18.34 9.65
C MET A 16 15.95 18.84 8.24
N TYR A 17 15.93 17.95 7.25
CA TYR A 17 16.28 18.29 5.87
C TYR A 17 15.21 19.11 5.16
N PHE A 18 13.94 18.72 5.27
CA PHE A 18 12.85 19.34 4.50
C PHE A 18 12.06 20.39 5.25
N ALA A 19 12.03 20.33 6.59
CA ALA A 19 11.29 21.28 7.42
C ALA A 19 12.21 22.15 8.30
N GLY A 20 13.52 21.89 8.32
CA GLY A 20 14.48 22.67 9.12
C GLY A 20 14.28 22.53 10.64
N VAL A 21 13.59 21.49 11.09
CA VAL A 21 13.27 21.27 12.52
C VAL A 21 13.87 19.96 13.01
N ASP A 22 14.45 19.98 14.21
CA ASP A 22 14.81 18.75 14.92
C ASP A 22 13.63 18.31 15.80
N PRO A 23 12.98 17.16 15.52
CA PRO A 23 11.86 16.65 16.33
C PRO A 23 12.21 16.28 17.77
N ILE A 24 13.50 16.29 18.14
CA ILE A 24 13.91 16.21 19.55
C ILE A 24 13.56 17.51 20.29
N GLU A 25 13.70 18.65 19.61
CA GLU A 25 13.60 19.99 20.21
C GLU A 25 12.28 20.70 19.86
N THR A 26 11.71 20.45 18.68
CA THR A 26 10.57 21.20 18.16
C THR A 26 9.60 20.29 17.38
N PRO A 27 8.27 20.40 17.57
CA PRO A 27 7.28 19.61 16.83
C PRO A 27 7.37 19.79 15.32
N ILE A 28 7.15 18.69 14.58
CA ILE A 28 7.09 18.71 13.11
C ILE A 28 5.74 19.32 12.67
N PRO A 29 5.73 20.32 11.77
CA PRO A 29 4.48 20.84 11.19
C PRO A 29 3.86 19.80 10.25
N VAL A 30 2.60 19.41 10.49
CA VAL A 30 1.88 18.38 9.73
C VAL A 30 0.52 18.84 9.23
N GLN A 31 0.03 18.22 8.15
CA GLN A 31 -1.30 18.44 7.59
C GLN A 31 -1.78 17.18 6.85
N SER A 32 -3.09 17.01 6.73
CA SER A 32 -3.69 15.89 5.99
C SER A 32 -3.35 15.96 4.49
N ARG A 33 -3.02 14.81 3.90
CA ARG A 33 -2.73 14.66 2.47
C ARG A 33 -3.33 13.35 1.95
N GLN A 34 -3.60 13.28 0.64
CA GLN A 34 -3.91 12.00 -0.01
C GLN A 34 -2.70 11.07 0.15
N HIS A 35 -2.97 9.80 0.45
CA HIS A 35 -1.91 8.83 0.76
C HIS A 35 -2.10 7.48 0.07
N TYR A 36 -3.34 7.02 -0.10
CA TYR A 36 -3.64 5.72 -0.68
C TYR A 36 -4.94 5.78 -1.49
N SER A 37 -5.03 4.99 -2.55
CA SER A 37 -6.24 4.83 -3.36
C SER A 37 -6.91 3.49 -3.09
N MET A 38 -8.09 3.49 -2.48
CA MET A 38 -8.87 2.26 -2.29
C MET A 38 -9.59 1.82 -3.57
N GLY A 39 -9.98 2.79 -4.41
CA GLY A 39 -10.54 2.50 -5.73
C GLY A 39 -9.47 2.09 -6.73
N GLY A 40 -9.90 1.67 -7.92
CA GLY A 40 -9.00 1.18 -8.96
C GLY A 40 -9.76 0.39 -10.02
N ILE A 41 -9.03 -0.41 -10.78
CA ILE A 41 -9.59 -1.31 -11.81
C ILE A 41 -10.45 -2.37 -11.12
N ALA A 42 -11.72 -2.49 -11.49
CA ALA A 42 -12.60 -3.52 -10.94
C ALA A 42 -12.04 -4.91 -11.24
N SER A 43 -11.80 -5.70 -10.19
CA SER A 43 -11.26 -7.06 -10.28
C SER A 43 -12.07 -8.01 -9.40
N LYS A 44 -12.23 -9.24 -9.85
CA LYS A 44 -13.02 -10.25 -9.12
C LYS A 44 -12.34 -10.66 -7.81
N PHE A 45 -13.12 -10.73 -6.73
CA PHE A 45 -12.66 -11.24 -5.42
C PHE A 45 -12.92 -12.75 -5.24
N LEU A 46 -13.85 -13.34 -5.99
CA LEU A 46 -14.20 -14.76 -5.89
C LEU A 46 -14.08 -15.44 -7.26
N GLY A 47 -13.81 -16.75 -7.24
CA GLY A 47 -13.59 -17.54 -8.45
C GLY A 47 -12.27 -17.15 -9.11
N GLU A 48 -12.37 -16.40 -10.20
CA GLU A 48 -11.24 -15.95 -11.01
C GLU A 48 -10.58 -14.71 -10.39
N PHE A 49 -10.00 -14.89 -9.21
CA PHE A 49 -9.46 -13.82 -8.38
C PHE A 49 -8.49 -12.92 -9.16
N GLY A 50 -8.69 -11.61 -9.07
CA GLY A 50 -7.83 -10.60 -9.69
C GLY A 50 -8.11 -10.33 -11.17
N GLU A 51 -8.95 -11.13 -11.84
CA GLU A 51 -9.35 -10.84 -13.22
C GLU A 51 -10.27 -9.64 -13.32
N THR A 52 -10.05 -8.87 -14.38
CA THR A 52 -10.89 -7.74 -14.77
C THR A 52 -12.03 -8.19 -15.69
N PRO A 53 -12.96 -7.30 -16.08
CA PRO A 53 -13.93 -7.60 -17.14
C PRO A 53 -13.30 -7.85 -18.52
N ILE A 54 -12.04 -7.49 -18.72
CA ILE A 54 -11.30 -7.75 -19.95
C ILE A 54 -10.63 -9.12 -19.84
N GLU A 55 -10.94 -10.02 -20.76
CA GLU A 55 -10.40 -11.37 -20.79
C GLU A 55 -8.87 -11.35 -20.88
N GLY A 56 -8.22 -12.19 -20.05
CA GLY A 56 -6.77 -12.29 -19.98
C GLY A 56 -6.07 -11.14 -19.23
N LEU A 57 -6.81 -10.14 -18.73
CA LEU A 57 -6.25 -9.03 -17.96
C LEU A 57 -6.56 -9.19 -16.46
N CYS A 58 -5.49 -9.16 -15.65
CA CYS A 58 -5.58 -9.14 -14.19
C CYS A 58 -5.09 -7.80 -13.63
N ALA A 59 -5.69 -7.35 -12.52
CA ALA A 59 -5.21 -6.20 -11.75
C ALA A 59 -5.20 -6.52 -10.25
N ILE A 60 -4.09 -6.20 -9.59
CA ILE A 60 -3.79 -6.50 -8.18
C ILE A 60 -3.07 -5.34 -7.49
N GLY A 61 -3.12 -5.28 -6.16
CA GLY A 61 -2.48 -4.22 -5.37
C GLY A 61 -3.21 -2.89 -5.48
N GLU A 62 -2.54 -1.77 -5.20
CA GLU A 62 -3.18 -0.45 -5.13
C GLU A 62 -3.86 0.00 -6.45
N THR A 63 -3.48 -0.57 -7.60
CA THR A 63 -4.15 -0.26 -8.87
C THR A 63 -5.52 -0.91 -9.03
N SER A 64 -5.88 -1.89 -8.20
CA SER A 64 -7.11 -2.65 -8.34
C SER A 64 -8.14 -2.32 -7.27
N CYS A 65 -9.40 -2.49 -7.63
CA CYS A 65 -10.54 -2.52 -6.74
C CYS A 65 -11.00 -3.97 -6.61
N ILE A 66 -10.15 -4.83 -6.05
CA ILE A 66 -10.59 -6.13 -5.49
C ILE A 66 -11.49 -5.88 -4.27
N SER A 67 -11.38 -4.68 -3.68
CA SER A 67 -12.25 -4.13 -2.65
C SER A 67 -12.13 -4.80 -1.27
N VAL A 68 -10.97 -5.37 -0.95
CA VAL A 68 -10.68 -5.82 0.44
C VAL A 68 -10.53 -4.66 1.43
N HIS A 69 -10.33 -3.44 0.91
CA HIS A 69 -10.24 -2.22 1.71
C HIS A 69 -11.56 -1.46 1.82
N GLY A 70 -12.57 -1.80 1.00
CA GLY A 70 -13.83 -1.05 0.92
C GLY A 70 -13.60 0.46 0.82
N ALA A 71 -14.26 1.22 1.69
CA ALA A 71 -14.12 2.68 1.75
C ALA A 71 -12.96 3.17 2.66
N ASN A 72 -12.28 2.28 3.40
CA ASN A 72 -11.22 2.67 4.31
C ASN A 72 -10.20 1.54 4.53
N ARG A 73 -8.97 1.76 4.05
CA ARG A 73 -7.87 0.82 4.21
C ARG A 73 -7.26 0.89 5.61
N LEU A 74 -7.16 -0.26 6.29
CA LEU A 74 -6.40 -0.37 7.54
C LEU A 74 -4.88 -0.24 7.32
N GLY A 75 -4.20 0.43 8.26
CA GLY A 75 -2.75 0.62 8.25
C GLY A 75 -1.97 -0.69 8.10
N GLY A 76 -0.96 -0.71 7.24
CA GLY A 76 -0.11 -1.88 7.00
C GLY A 76 -0.64 -2.88 5.97
N ASN A 77 -1.91 -2.77 5.54
CA ASN A 77 -2.51 -3.77 4.66
C ASN A 77 -2.18 -3.63 3.17
N SER A 78 -1.68 -2.49 2.67
CA SER A 78 -1.41 -2.33 1.22
C SER A 78 -0.22 -3.15 0.75
N LEU A 79 0.87 -3.18 1.53
CA LEU A 79 2.03 -4.03 1.22
C LEU A 79 1.65 -5.51 1.35
N LEU A 80 0.86 -5.85 2.38
CA LEU A 80 0.33 -7.20 2.56
C LEU A 80 -0.52 -7.64 1.36
N GLU A 81 -1.47 -6.80 0.94
CA GLU A 81 -2.29 -7.03 -0.25
C GLU A 81 -1.41 -7.31 -1.47
N THR A 82 -0.47 -6.40 -1.74
CA THR A 82 0.40 -6.47 -2.92
C THR A 82 1.13 -7.81 -3.00
N VAL A 83 1.77 -8.24 -1.90
CA VAL A 83 2.56 -9.49 -1.90
C VAL A 83 1.69 -10.74 -1.86
N VAL A 84 0.57 -10.73 -1.12
CA VAL A 84 -0.32 -11.89 -0.98
C VAL A 84 -1.07 -12.14 -2.29
N PHE A 85 -1.72 -11.11 -2.84
CA PHE A 85 -2.52 -11.26 -4.06
C PHE A 85 -1.63 -11.39 -5.29
N GLY A 86 -0.48 -10.72 -5.34
CA GLY A 86 0.51 -10.94 -6.40
C GLY A 86 0.98 -12.39 -6.46
N ARG A 87 1.33 -12.97 -5.32
CA ARG A 87 1.72 -14.39 -5.26
C ARG A 87 0.56 -15.32 -5.61
N TYR A 88 -0.66 -15.01 -5.14
CA TYR A 88 -1.83 -15.85 -5.39
C TYR A 88 -2.21 -15.87 -6.87
N VAL A 89 -2.36 -14.70 -7.49
CA VAL A 89 -2.71 -14.56 -8.91
C VAL A 89 -1.60 -15.12 -9.80
N GLY A 90 -0.33 -14.86 -9.50
CA GLY A 90 0.78 -15.44 -10.26
C GLY A 90 0.76 -16.97 -10.27
N ARG A 91 0.38 -17.60 -9.15
CA ARG A 91 0.19 -19.06 -9.08
C ARG A 91 -1.02 -19.55 -9.87
N LEU A 92 -2.11 -18.78 -9.89
CA LEU A 92 -3.31 -19.11 -10.67
C LEU A 92 -3.03 -19.07 -12.17
N ILE A 93 -2.34 -18.02 -12.65
CA ILE A 93 -1.94 -17.87 -14.05
C ILE A 93 -1.05 -19.04 -14.47
N ASN A 94 0.02 -19.34 -13.71
CA ASN A 94 0.90 -20.47 -14.00
C ASN A 94 0.15 -21.82 -14.09
N LYS A 95 -0.86 -22.05 -13.24
CA LYS A 95 -1.66 -23.28 -13.27
C LYS A 95 -2.55 -23.39 -14.49
N ARG A 96 -2.97 -22.26 -15.07
CA ARG A 96 -3.79 -22.21 -16.29
C ARG A 96 -2.96 -22.40 -17.56
N GLY A 97 -1.63 -22.34 -17.46
CA GLY A 97 -0.73 -22.52 -18.61
C GLY A 97 -0.72 -21.33 -19.56
N ILE A 98 -1.03 -20.14 -19.04
CA ILE A 98 -0.94 -18.85 -19.75
C ILE A 98 0.41 -18.22 -19.42
#